data_AF-T1DBS9-F1
#
_entry.id   AF-T1DBS9-F1
#
_cell.length_a   1.000
_cell.length_b   1.000
_cell.length_c   1.000
_cell.angle_alpha   90.00
_cell.angle_beta   90.00
_cell.angle_gamma   90.00
#
_symmetry.space_group_name_H-M   'P 1'
#
loop_
_entity.id
_entity.type
_entity.pdbx_description
1 polymer ?
#
loop_
_entity_poly.entity_id
_entity_poly.type
_entity_poly.pdbx_seq_one_letter_code
_entity_poly.pdbx_strand_id
1 'polypeptide(L)'
;MLSIRAARTHRGKRELEKRAPKLVETEKKTLLLHGKKSNSLLNQVLTDIHILKKGESIKYTRKNDNIRPFEAGGETNLEFFSQKTDCGLFVFASDSKKRPDNLVMGRFYDHHIYDLVEVGVENFKSIQSFSYDKKFAPK
;
A
#
# COMPACT_ATOMS: atom_id res chain seq x y z
N MET A 1 11.48 5.58 22.17
CA MET A 1 10.60 4.45 22.52
C MET A 1 9.15 4.94 22.56
N LEU A 2 8.33 4.51 21.61
CA LEU A 2 6.88 4.74 21.67
C LEU A 2 6.29 3.86 22.80
N SER A 3 5.71 4.51 23.80
CA SER A 3 5.01 3.85 24.92
C SER A 3 3.87 2.98 24.39
N ILE A 4 3.86 1.69 24.75
CA ILE A 4 2.71 0.80 24.55
C ILE A 4 1.58 1.32 25.46
N ARG A 5 0.75 2.20 24.93
CA ARG A 5 -0.44 2.69 25.64
C ARG A 5 -1.49 1.58 25.63
N ALA A 6 -1.75 1.01 26.81
CA ALA A 6 -2.85 0.08 26.99
C ALA A 6 -4.17 0.73 26.52
N ALA A 7 -4.97 0.00 25.75
CA ALA A 7 -6.23 0.50 25.26
C ALA A 7 -7.18 0.80 26.43
N ARG A 8 -7.74 2.01 26.44
CA ARG A 8 -8.69 2.46 27.47
C ARG A 8 -10.10 1.91 27.25
N THR A 9 -10.43 1.49 26.03
CA THR A 9 -11.78 1.01 25.66
C THR A 9 -11.75 -0.45 25.25
N HIS A 10 -12.84 -1.17 25.50
CA HIS A 10 -12.98 -2.59 25.09
C HIS A 10 -12.82 -2.77 23.57
N ARG A 11 -13.31 -1.81 22.78
CA ARG A 11 -13.12 -1.81 21.33
C ARG A 11 -11.64 -1.68 20.97
N GLY A 12 -10.91 -0.76 21.61
CA GLY A 12 -9.48 -0.59 21.39
C GLY A 12 -8.68 -1.84 21.76
N LYS A 13 -9.04 -2.51 22.87
CA LYS A 13 -8.41 -3.77 23.27
C LYS A 13 -8.58 -4.86 22.21
N ARG A 14 -9.79 -5.05 21.68
CA ARG A 14 -10.07 -6.01 20.60
C ARG A 14 -9.25 -5.72 19.33
N GLU A 15 -9.10 -4.45 18.95
CA GLU A 15 -8.30 -4.09 17.77
C GLU A 15 -6.80 -4.31 17.99
N LEU A 16 -6.27 -4.04 19.19
CA LEU A 16 -4.88 -4.37 19.52
C LEU A 16 -4.64 -5.88 19.52
N GLU A 17 -5.55 -6.68 20.08
CA GLU A 17 -5.48 -8.15 20.05
C GLU A 17 -5.53 -8.70 18.62
N LYS A 18 -6.31 -8.09 17.72
CA LYS A 18 -6.34 -8.47 16.31
C LYS A 18 -5.00 -8.24 15.59
N ARG A 19 -4.27 -7.18 15.97
CA ARG A 19 -2.96 -6.80 15.39
C ARG A 19 -1.78 -7.51 16.04
N ALA A 20 -1.98 -8.14 17.20
CA ALA A 20 -0.92 -8.86 17.88
C ALA A 20 -0.42 -10.05 17.03
N PRO A 21 0.86 -10.44 17.16
CA PRO A 21 1.43 -11.60 16.47
C PRO A 21 0.65 -12.88 16.77
N LYS A 22 0.49 -13.76 15.76
CA LYS A 22 -0.27 -15.01 15.88
C LYS A 22 0.55 -16.19 15.37
N LEU A 23 0.25 -17.38 15.86
CA LEU A 23 0.89 -18.60 15.34
C LEU A 23 0.39 -18.94 13.93
N VAL A 24 -0.91 -18.72 13.68
CA VAL A 24 -1.52 -18.79 12.35
C VAL A 24 -1.84 -17.37 11.91
N GLU A 25 -1.09 -16.88 10.93
CA GLU A 25 -1.19 -15.53 10.42
C GLU A 25 -2.45 -15.32 9.57
N THR A 26 -2.95 -14.07 9.56
CA THR A 26 -4.04 -13.65 8.67
C THR A 26 -3.50 -13.21 7.31
N GLU A 27 -4.38 -13.00 6.34
CA GLU A 27 -3.98 -12.44 5.04
C GLU A 27 -3.33 -11.07 5.20
N LYS A 28 -2.27 -10.81 4.42
CA LYS A 28 -1.54 -9.54 4.47
C LYS A 28 -2.29 -8.46 3.71
N LYS A 29 -2.62 -7.38 4.43
CA LYS A 29 -3.18 -6.16 3.84
C LYS A 29 -2.14 -5.40 3.03
N THR A 30 -2.62 -4.80 1.93
CA THR A 30 -1.78 -4.02 1.01
C THR A 30 -2.09 -2.54 1.12
N LEU A 31 -1.07 -1.73 1.39
CA LEU A 31 -1.15 -0.27 1.41
C LEU A 31 -0.79 0.30 0.03
N LEU A 32 -1.67 1.11 -0.55
CA LEU A 32 -1.47 1.73 -1.87
C LEU A 32 -1.30 3.23 -1.69
N LEU A 33 -0.16 3.77 -2.13
CA LEU A 33 0.25 5.15 -1.89
C LEU A 33 0.66 5.86 -3.18
N HIS A 34 0.39 7.16 -3.21
CA HIS A 34 0.88 8.06 -4.26
C HIS A 34 2.07 8.87 -3.75
N GLY A 35 3.13 8.94 -4.57
CA GLY A 35 4.23 9.88 -4.39
C GLY A 35 3.86 11.30 -4.81
N LYS A 36 4.82 12.22 -4.66
CA LYS A 36 4.69 13.63 -5.08
C LYS A 36 4.26 13.77 -6.53
N LYS A 37 4.91 13.01 -7.40
CA LYS A 37 4.62 12.93 -8.83
C LYS A 37 4.00 11.58 -9.10
N SER A 38 2.73 11.59 -9.46
CA SER A 38 2.01 10.44 -9.98
C SER A 38 1.17 10.91 -11.15
N ASN A 39 1.14 10.10 -12.21
CA ASN A 39 0.38 10.37 -13.43
C ASN A 39 -0.96 9.60 -13.40
N SER A 40 -1.80 9.83 -14.40
CA SER A 40 -3.11 9.17 -14.52
C SER A 40 -2.97 7.66 -14.70
N LEU A 41 -1.98 7.21 -15.45
CA LEU A 41 -1.70 5.79 -15.68
C LEU A 41 -1.45 5.05 -14.36
N LEU A 42 -0.50 5.51 -13.55
CA LEU A 42 -0.19 4.94 -12.24
C LEU A 42 -1.38 4.98 -11.28
N ASN A 43 -2.18 6.05 -11.31
CA ASN A 43 -3.39 6.12 -10.50
C ASN A 43 -4.41 5.04 -10.91
N GLN A 44 -4.50 4.74 -12.20
CA GLN A 44 -5.35 3.67 -12.71
C GLN A 44 -4.79 2.29 -12.37
N VAL A 45 -3.47 2.08 -12.48
CA VAL A 45 -2.80 0.85 -12.02
C VAL A 45 -3.07 0.58 -10.55
N LEU A 46 -2.89 1.57 -9.67
CA LEU A 46 -3.18 1.43 -8.24
C LEU A 46 -4.68 1.15 -7.99
N THR A 47 -5.57 1.71 -8.81
CA THR A 47 -7.01 1.45 -8.70
C THR A 47 -7.35 0.03 -9.12
N ASP A 48 -6.74 -0.49 -10.18
CA ASP A 48 -6.94 -1.86 -10.63
C ASP A 48 -6.35 -2.86 -9.61
N ILE A 49 -5.18 -2.59 -9.03
CA ILE A 49 -4.61 -3.37 -7.91
C ILE A 49 -5.56 -3.35 -6.71
N HIS A 50 -6.16 -2.21 -6.37
CA HIS A 50 -7.13 -2.09 -5.29
C HIS A 50 -8.38 -2.96 -5.53
N ILE A 51 -8.86 -3.00 -6.78
CA ILE A 51 -10.00 -3.83 -7.18
C ILE A 51 -9.63 -5.32 -7.08
N LEU A 52 -8.45 -5.72 -7.55
CA LEU A 52 -7.98 -7.11 -7.47
C LEU A 52 -7.78 -7.57 -6.02
N LYS A 53 -7.37 -6.66 -5.14
CA LYS A 53 -7.16 -6.91 -3.70
C LYS A 53 -8.30 -6.37 -2.83
N LYS A 54 -9.53 -6.41 -3.34
CA LYS A 54 -10.71 -5.86 -2.66
C LYS A 54 -10.90 -6.54 -1.30
N GLY A 55 -11.16 -5.74 -0.26
CA GLY A 55 -11.32 -6.21 1.12
C GLY A 55 -10.03 -6.13 1.95
N GLU A 56 -8.87 -6.41 1.34
CA GLU A 56 -7.56 -6.45 2.02
C GLU A 56 -6.57 -5.41 1.45
N SER A 57 -7.08 -4.29 0.96
CA SER A 57 -6.25 -3.18 0.50
C SER A 57 -6.77 -1.82 0.97
N ILE A 58 -5.83 -0.95 1.32
CA ILE A 58 -6.07 0.41 1.79
C ILE A 58 -5.39 1.35 0.81
N LYS A 59 -6.18 2.13 0.07
CA LYS A 59 -5.68 3.13 -0.87
C LYS A 59 -5.79 4.53 -0.29
N TYR A 60 -4.68 5.25 -0.25
CA TYR A 60 -4.68 6.66 0.11
C TYR A 60 -4.73 7.53 -1.14
N THR A 61 -5.60 8.54 -1.14
CA THR A 61 -5.74 9.47 -2.26
C THR A 61 -4.74 10.63 -2.20
N ARG A 62 -4.25 10.98 -1.01
CA ARG A 62 -3.33 12.10 -0.81
C ARG A 62 -1.92 11.71 -1.29
N LYS A 63 -1.27 12.64 -2.00
CA LYS A 63 0.12 12.53 -2.42
C LYS A 63 1.07 12.73 -1.24
N ASN A 64 2.14 11.94 -1.22
CA ASN A 64 3.13 11.92 -0.13
C ASN A 64 4.49 12.38 -0.67
N ASP A 65 4.91 13.58 -0.27
CA ASP A 65 6.13 14.22 -0.77
C ASP A 65 7.41 13.68 -0.10
N ASN A 66 7.27 13.17 1.12
CA ASN A 66 8.38 12.79 1.99
C ASN A 66 8.68 11.29 1.98
N ILE A 67 8.12 10.53 1.03
CA ILE A 67 8.41 9.10 0.88
C ILE A 67 9.47 8.92 -0.20
N ARG A 68 10.61 8.37 0.21
CA ARG A 68 11.74 8.07 -0.68
C ARG A 68 12.35 6.73 -0.26
N PRO A 69 11.82 5.59 -0.74
CA PRO A 69 12.08 4.28 -0.15
C PRO A 69 13.54 3.83 -0.17
N PHE A 70 14.35 4.35 -1.10
CA PHE A 70 15.76 4.00 -1.27
C PHE A 70 16.73 5.05 -0.72
N GLU A 71 16.24 6.14 -0.14
CA GLU A 71 17.08 7.14 0.52
C GLU A 71 17.08 6.89 2.02
N ALA A 72 18.24 7.04 2.68
CA ALA A 72 18.35 6.83 4.12
C ALA A 72 17.40 7.74 4.90
N GLY A 73 16.49 7.15 5.69
CA GLY A 73 15.46 7.85 6.46
C GLY A 73 14.20 8.19 5.67
N GLY A 74 14.16 7.96 4.36
CA GLY A 74 13.00 8.18 3.49
C GLY A 74 11.90 7.12 3.62
N GLU A 75 12.21 6.01 4.31
CA GLU A 75 11.33 4.91 4.69
C GLU A 75 10.42 5.21 5.89
N THR A 76 10.80 6.15 6.75
CA THR A 76 10.13 6.41 8.04
C THR A 76 8.61 6.61 7.91
N ASN A 77 8.19 7.30 6.84
CA ASN A 77 6.77 7.54 6.58
C ASN A 77 6.03 6.27 6.14
N LEU A 78 6.69 5.36 5.41
CA LEU A 78 6.12 4.07 5.03
C LEU A 78 5.88 3.20 6.26
N GLU A 79 6.87 3.13 7.16
CA GLU A 79 6.77 2.39 8.41
C GLU A 79 5.68 2.95 9.32
N PHE A 80 5.60 4.28 9.44
CA PHE A 80 4.51 4.96 10.14
C PHE A 80 3.14 4.59 9.58
N PHE A 81 2.98 4.57 8.24
CA PHE A 81 1.72 4.18 7.63
C PHE A 81 1.43 2.69 7.82
N SER A 82 2.44 1.81 7.74
CA SER A 82 2.28 0.38 8.05
C SER A 82 1.73 0.19 9.47
N GLN A 83 2.34 0.83 10.47
CA GLN A 83 1.90 0.71 11.86
C GLN A 83 0.48 1.26 12.07
N LYS A 84 0.15 2.36 11.41
CA LYS A 84 -1.19 2.98 11.50
C LYS A 84 -2.26 2.07 10.89
N THR A 85 -1.99 1.56 9.69
CA THR A 85 -2.97 0.83 8.87
C THR A 85 -2.97 -0.68 9.08
N ASP A 86 -1.96 -1.22 9.77
CA ASP A 86 -1.74 -2.66 9.94
C ASP A 86 -1.57 -3.38 8.59
N CYS A 87 -0.78 -2.78 7.70
CA CYS A 87 -0.48 -3.33 6.37
C CYS A 87 0.90 -3.96 6.34
N GLY A 88 0.97 -5.22 5.90
CA GLY A 88 2.22 -5.97 5.74
C GLY A 88 2.85 -5.84 4.34
N LEU A 89 2.10 -5.34 3.36
CA LEU A 89 2.55 -5.10 1.99
C LEU A 89 2.30 -3.64 1.62
N PHE A 90 3.09 -3.10 0.70
CA PHE A 90 2.77 -1.80 0.09
C PHE A 90 3.14 -1.72 -1.38
N VAL A 91 2.46 -0.79 -2.06
CA VAL A 91 2.77 -0.33 -3.41
C VAL A 91 2.78 1.19 -3.39
N PHE A 92 3.89 1.77 -3.80
CA PHE A 92 4.10 3.22 -3.87
C PHE A 92 4.36 3.63 -5.32
N ALA A 93 3.47 4.44 -5.88
CA ALA A 93 3.60 4.93 -7.23
C ALA A 93 4.36 6.27 -7.27
N SER A 94 5.37 6.36 -8.13
CA SER A 94 6.16 7.57 -8.36
C SER A 94 6.51 7.74 -9.83
N ASP A 95 6.70 8.97 -10.25
CA ASP A 95 7.06 9.28 -11.63
C ASP A 95 8.20 10.31 -11.69
N SER A 96 9.21 10.03 -12.51
CA SER A 96 10.36 10.91 -12.72
C SER A 96 10.97 10.70 -14.10
N LYS A 97 11.74 11.68 -14.60
CA LYS A 97 12.43 11.54 -15.90
C LYS A 97 13.39 10.34 -15.95
N LYS A 98 14.02 9.98 -14.82
CA LYS A 98 14.96 8.84 -14.73
C LYS A 98 14.25 7.50 -14.57
N ARG A 99 13.08 7.51 -13.92
CA ARG A 99 12.24 6.35 -13.64
C ARG A 99 10.80 6.73 -13.96
N PRO A 100 10.40 6.70 -15.24
CA PRO A 100 9.02 6.97 -15.64
C PRO A 100 8.12 5.83 -15.16
N ASP A 101 6.86 6.14 -14.84
CA ASP A 101 5.84 5.12 -14.52
C ASP A 101 6.31 4.08 -13.48
N ASN A 102 6.97 4.54 -12.41
CA ASN A 102 7.64 3.67 -11.45
C ASN A 102 6.72 3.23 -10.31
N LEU A 103 6.72 1.94 -10.02
CA LEU A 103 6.10 1.35 -8.85
C LEU A 103 7.18 0.78 -7.94
N VAL A 104 7.20 1.24 -6.70
CA VAL A 104 7.98 0.62 -5.63
C VAL A 104 7.05 -0.32 -4.88
N MET A 105 7.40 -1.60 -4.85
CA MET A 105 6.70 -2.62 -4.08
C MET A 105 7.61 -3.10 -2.96
N GLY A 106 7.02 -3.49 -1.84
CA GLY A 106 7.81 -4.00 -0.74
C GLY A 106 6.96 -4.63 0.35
N ARG A 107 7.65 -5.25 1.31
CA ARG A 107 7.03 -5.89 2.45
C ARG A 107 7.56 -5.30 3.74
N PHE A 108 6.71 -5.30 4.75
CA PHE A 108 7.11 -4.98 6.11
C PHE A 108 7.28 -6.26 6.92
N TYR A 109 8.22 -6.23 7.86
CA TYR A 109 8.35 -7.18 8.96
C TYR A 109 8.37 -6.38 10.26
N ASP A 110 7.42 -6.67 11.16
CA ASP A 110 7.20 -5.89 12.38
C ASP A 110 7.11 -4.38 12.12
N HIS A 111 6.38 -3.99 11.08
CA HIS A 111 6.23 -2.60 10.58
C HIS A 111 7.51 -1.90 10.11
N HIS A 112 8.64 -2.60 10.06
CA HIS A 112 9.88 -2.11 9.47
C HIS A 112 10.04 -2.64 8.05
N ILE A 113 10.73 -1.91 7.18
CA ILE A 113 10.95 -2.38 5.80
C ILE A 113 11.79 -3.67 5.82
N TYR A 114 11.28 -4.71 5.16
CA TYR A 114 12.00 -5.97 4.98
C TYR A 114 12.71 -6.02 3.62
N ASP A 115 11.97 -5.76 2.54
CA ASP A 115 12.48 -5.75 1.18
C ASP A 115 11.76 -4.72 0.30
N LEU A 116 12.46 -4.30 -0.75
CA LEU A 116 12.04 -3.30 -1.71
C LEU A 116 12.38 -3.76 -3.12
N VAL A 117 11.47 -3.53 -4.04
CA VAL A 117 11.70 -3.73 -5.48
C VAL A 117 11.07 -2.56 -6.26
N GLU A 118 11.81 -2.06 -7.25
CA GLU A 118 11.32 -1.09 -8.23
C GLU A 118 10.95 -1.81 -9.51
N VAL A 119 9.76 -1.52 -10.03
CA VAL A 119 9.29 -2.00 -11.33
C VAL A 119 8.72 -0.83 -12.13
N GLY A 120 9.19 -0.68 -13.37
CA GLY A 120 8.62 0.27 -14.32
C GLY A 120 7.39 -0.34 -15.00
N VAL A 121 6.33 0.46 -15.16
CA VAL A 121 5.13 0.02 -15.86
C VAL A 121 5.23 0.44 -17.32
N GLU A 122 5.14 -0.54 -18.21
CA GLU A 122 5.08 -0.32 -19.66
C GLU A 122 3.83 -0.96 -20.26
N ASN A 123 3.26 -0.35 -21.30
CA ASN A 123 2.13 -0.88 -22.06
C ASN A 123 0.90 -1.28 -21.23
N PHE A 124 0.59 -0.53 -20.16
CA PHE A 124 -0.52 -0.84 -19.26
C PHE A 124 -1.88 -0.88 -19.98
N LYS A 125 -2.66 -1.92 -19.69
CA LYS A 125 -4.06 -2.06 -20.09
C LYS A 125 -4.91 -2.22 -18.85
N SER A 126 -5.80 -1.25 -18.62
CA SER A 126 -6.70 -1.28 -17.47
C SER A 126 -7.77 -2.36 -17.62
N ILE A 127 -8.28 -2.86 -16.50
CA ILE A 127 -9.43 -3.77 -16.42
C ILE A 127 -10.62 -3.23 -17.24
N GLN A 128 -10.82 -1.91 -17.26
CA GLN A 128 -11.88 -1.25 -18.01
C GLN A 128 -11.72 -1.32 -19.53
N SER A 129 -10.51 -1.59 -20.04
CA SER A 129 -10.24 -1.66 -21.48
C SER A 129 -10.63 -3.00 -22.10
N PHE A 130 -10.91 -4.01 -21.27
CA PHE A 130 -11.33 -5.32 -21.73
C PHE A 130 -12.85 -5.34 -21.91
N SER A 131 -13.30 -5.73 -23.11
CA SER A 131 -14.72 -6.03 -23.35
C SER A 131 -15.01 -7.46 -22.90
N TYR A 132 -16.04 -7.62 -22.08
CA TYR A 132 -16.55 -8.94 -21.67
C TYR A 132 -18.00 -9.09 -22.12
N ASP A 133 -18.33 -10.23 -22.73
CA ASP A 133 -19.69 -10.55 -23.17
C ASP A 133 -20.70 -10.63 -22.02
N LYS A 134 -20.21 -10.85 -20.80
CA LYS A 134 -21.02 -10.86 -19.57
C LYS A 134 -20.67 -9.66 -18.70
N LYS A 135 -21.67 -8.81 -18.44
CA LYS A 135 -21.55 -7.65 -17.53
C LYS A 135 -21.28 -8.13 -16.10
N PHE A 136 -20.04 -8.00 -15.63
CA PHE A 136 -19.70 -8.24 -14.22
C PHE A 136 -20.09 -7.01 -13.38
N ALA A 137 -21.26 -7.09 -12.73
CA ALA A 137 -21.70 -6.30 -11.57
C ALA A 137 -21.94 -4.77 -11.80
N PRO A 138 -22.72 -4.09 -10.93
CA PRO A 138 -23.15 -2.71 -11.16
C PRO A 138 -22.00 -1.72 -10.95
N LYS A 139 -22.03 -0.65 -11.74
CA LYS A 139 -21.08 0.47 -11.70
C LYS A 139 -21.08 1.19 -10.36
#